data_AF-A0ABD2B806-F1
#
_entry.id   AF-A0ABD2B806-F1
#
_cell.length_a   1.000
_cell.length_b   1.000
_cell.length_c   1.000
_cell.angle_alpha   90.00
_cell.angle_beta   90.00
_cell.angle_gamma   90.00
#
_symmetry.space_group_name_H-M   'P 1'
#
loop_
_entity.id
_entity.type
_entity.pdbx_description
1 polymer ?
#
loop_
_entity_poly.entity_id
_entity_poly.type
_entity_poly.pdbx_seq_one_letter_code
_entity_poly.pdbx_strand_id
1 'polypeptide(L)'
;MQRFGCLIKNMYERKKSKQENEKMRYDDQAKKLKVKLSKTSKKKKAKGEDQSMFILSLDPYEKPLKWWENEHVKYAINYKPVKSRVEELMGSHIIHLTDREYMTTFVENIRKNYREEQLSRLEKRKEWVKSIFGSFSVKDNI
;
A
#
# COMPACT_ATOMS: atom_id res chain seq x y z
N MET A 1 34.93 -11.58 -65.92
CA MET A 1 34.00 -10.96 -64.93
C MET A 1 33.38 -12.01 -63.98
N GLN A 2 34.15 -12.75 -63.16
CA GLN A 2 33.55 -13.81 -62.29
C GLN A 2 34.09 -13.88 -60.84
N ARG A 3 34.88 -12.91 -60.36
CA ARG A 3 35.45 -12.96 -58.99
C ARG A 3 34.70 -12.15 -57.92
N PHE A 4 33.77 -11.27 -58.27
CA PHE A 4 33.07 -10.41 -57.30
C PHE A 4 31.79 -11.02 -56.70
N GLY A 5 31.10 -11.92 -57.40
CA GLY A 5 29.84 -12.51 -56.93
C GLY A 5 29.98 -13.43 -55.71
N CYS A 6 31.11 -14.12 -55.56
CA CYS A 6 31.35 -15.05 -54.45
C CYS A 6 31.60 -14.34 -53.10
N LEU A 7 32.24 -13.17 -53.13
CA LEU A 7 32.51 -12.35 -51.94
C LEU A 7 31.22 -11.74 -51.34
N ILE A 8 30.32 -11.25 -52.19
CA ILE A 8 29.04 -10.67 -51.75
C ILE A 8 28.15 -11.75 -51.11
N LYS A 9 28.12 -12.95 -51.71
CA LYS A 9 27.35 -14.09 -51.19
C LYS A 9 27.86 -14.52 -49.81
N ASN A 10 29.17 -14.62 -49.62
CA ASN A 10 29.78 -14.94 -48.31
C ASN A 10 29.51 -13.86 -47.25
N MET A 11 29.50 -12.58 -47.62
CA MET A 11 29.15 -11.52 -46.67
C MET A 11 27.68 -11.56 -46.26
N TYR A 12 26.77 -11.88 -47.18
CA TYR A 12 25.34 -11.96 -46.89
C TYR A 12 25.03 -13.12 -45.92
N GLU A 13 25.58 -14.30 -46.19
CA GLU A 13 25.43 -15.46 -45.29
C GLU A 13 26.01 -15.19 -43.90
N ARG A 14 27.17 -14.51 -43.83
CA ARG A 14 27.81 -14.13 -42.55
C ARG A 14 27.03 -13.06 -41.77
N LYS A 15 26.29 -12.17 -42.45
CA LYS A 15 25.38 -11.20 -41.79
C LYS A 15 24.12 -11.88 -41.28
N LYS A 16 23.56 -12.81 -42.06
CA LYS A 16 22.38 -13.60 -41.68
C LYS A 16 22.66 -14.47 -40.45
N SER A 17 23.81 -15.15 -40.41
CA SER A 17 24.24 -15.95 -39.26
C SER A 17 24.45 -15.10 -37.99
N LYS A 18 24.90 -13.85 -38.12
CA LYS A 18 25.03 -12.92 -36.99
C LYS A 18 23.68 -12.51 -36.42
N GLN A 19 22.70 -12.21 -37.28
CA GLN A 19 21.33 -11.87 -36.86
C GLN A 19 20.63 -13.05 -36.18
N GLU A 20 20.80 -14.28 -36.70
CA GLU A 20 20.21 -15.48 -36.10
C GLU A 20 20.79 -15.79 -34.71
N ASN A 21 22.10 -15.63 -34.53
CA ASN A 21 22.76 -15.80 -33.23
C ASN A 21 22.33 -14.75 -32.20
N GLU A 22 22.10 -13.51 -32.64
CA GLU A 22 21.59 -12.44 -31.78
C GLU A 22 20.15 -12.73 -31.34
N LYS A 23 19.29 -13.17 -32.26
CA LYS A 23 17.92 -13.60 -31.96
C LYS A 23 17.88 -14.78 -30.97
N MET A 24 18.76 -15.77 -31.16
CA MET A 24 18.90 -16.90 -30.23
C MET A 24 19.33 -16.45 -28.82
N ARG A 25 20.21 -15.44 -28.72
CA ARG A 25 20.61 -14.81 -27.45
C ARG A 25 19.45 -14.13 -26.73
N TYR A 26 18.60 -13.40 -27.45
CA TYR A 26 17.41 -12.76 -26.88
C TYR A 26 16.40 -13.79 -26.36
N ASP A 27 16.18 -14.88 -27.09
CA ASP A 27 15.27 -15.96 -26.66
C ASP A 27 15.78 -16.70 -25.41
N ASP A 28 17.09 -16.93 -25.29
CA ASP A 28 17.67 -17.56 -24.10
C ASP A 28 17.59 -16.65 -22.86
N GLN A 29 17.76 -15.34 -23.03
CA GLN A 29 17.53 -14.35 -21.96
C GLN A 29 16.06 -14.29 -21.55
N ALA A 30 15.13 -14.28 -22.50
CA ALA A 30 13.69 -14.28 -22.22
C ALA A 30 13.25 -15.56 -21.49
N LYS A 31 13.80 -16.72 -21.88
CA LYS A 31 13.58 -18.01 -21.18
C LYS A 31 14.14 -17.96 -19.75
N LYS A 32 15.36 -17.42 -19.54
CA LYS A 32 15.94 -17.22 -18.20
C LYS A 32 15.10 -16.29 -17.32
N LEU A 33 14.55 -15.20 -17.87
CA LEU A 33 13.67 -14.29 -17.15
C LEU A 33 12.35 -14.97 -16.77
N LYS A 34 11.73 -15.73 -17.67
CA LYS A 34 10.52 -16.52 -17.37
C LYS A 34 10.76 -17.60 -16.31
N VAL A 35 11.91 -18.26 -16.33
CA VAL A 35 12.31 -19.24 -15.29
C VAL A 35 12.56 -18.54 -13.95
N LYS A 36 13.14 -17.33 -13.94
CA LYS A 36 13.29 -16.54 -12.71
C LYS A 36 11.93 -16.11 -12.15
N LEU A 37 11.03 -15.60 -12.99
CA LEU A 37 9.68 -15.16 -12.59
C LEU A 37 8.83 -16.33 -12.05
N SER A 38 8.93 -17.51 -12.65
CA SER A 38 8.24 -18.71 -12.15
C SER A 38 8.88 -19.30 -10.88
N LYS A 39 10.17 -19.07 -10.63
CA LYS A 39 10.85 -19.42 -9.37
C LYS A 39 10.51 -18.46 -8.23
N THR A 40 10.31 -17.17 -8.48
CA THR A 40 9.76 -16.23 -7.48
C THR A 40 8.31 -16.55 -7.14
N SER A 41 7.50 -17.01 -8.10
CA SER A 41 6.10 -17.39 -7.85
C SER A 41 5.93 -18.75 -7.13
N LYS A 42 6.99 -19.57 -7.02
CA LYS A 42 6.97 -20.88 -6.34
C LYS A 42 7.48 -20.88 -4.89
N LYS A 43 7.85 -19.73 -4.30
CA LYS A 43 8.04 -19.61 -2.85
C LYS A 43 6.70 -19.34 -2.15
N LYS A 44 5.80 -20.32 -2.18
CA LYS A 44 4.73 -20.45 -1.19
C LYS A 44 4.93 -21.78 -0.49
N LYS A 45 5.55 -21.75 0.69
CA LYS A 45 5.38 -22.76 1.77
C LYS A 45 6.09 -22.31 3.05
N ALA A 46 5.45 -21.35 3.70
CA ALA A 46 5.45 -21.14 5.16
C ALA A 46 4.27 -20.18 5.43
N LYS A 47 3.04 -20.66 5.20
CA LYS A 47 1.81 -19.91 5.57
C LYS A 47 1.30 -20.51 6.87
N GLY A 48 1.86 -20.08 7.98
CA GLY A 48 1.31 -20.29 9.32
C GLY A 48 0.98 -18.92 9.88
N GLU A 49 -0.28 -18.71 10.26
CA GLU A 49 -0.76 -17.61 11.12
C GLU A 49 -0.76 -16.18 10.53
N ASP A 50 0.30 -15.66 9.91
CA ASP A 50 0.37 -14.24 9.53
C ASP A 50 -0.63 -13.81 8.44
N GLN A 51 -1.04 -14.73 7.57
CA GLN A 51 -2.00 -14.43 6.50
C GLN A 51 -3.46 -14.51 6.94
N SER A 52 -3.76 -15.15 8.08
CA SER A 52 -5.14 -15.22 8.57
C SER A 52 -5.63 -13.84 9.03
N MET A 53 -4.72 -12.97 9.48
CA MET A 53 -5.06 -11.63 9.98
C MET A 53 -5.65 -10.71 8.90
N PHE A 54 -5.26 -10.91 7.63
CA PHE A 54 -5.78 -10.10 6.52
C PHE A 54 -7.10 -10.65 5.94
N ILE A 55 -7.41 -11.93 6.16
CA ILE A 55 -8.57 -12.60 5.55
C ILE A 55 -9.84 -12.43 6.41
N LEU A 56 -9.68 -12.25 7.73
CA LEU A 56 -10.81 -12.16 8.67
C LEU A 56 -11.43 -10.75 8.76
N SER A 57 -10.75 -9.72 8.26
CA SER A 57 -11.21 -8.33 8.33
C SER A 57 -11.54 -7.86 6.91
N LEU A 58 -12.83 -7.76 6.59
CA LEU A 58 -13.28 -7.02 5.42
C LEU A 58 -12.83 -5.56 5.60
N ASP A 59 -11.90 -5.11 4.77
CA ASP A 59 -11.40 -3.74 4.81
C ASP A 59 -12.38 -2.82 4.06
N PRO A 60 -13.01 -1.85 4.74
CA PRO A 60 -13.94 -0.92 4.09
C PRO A 60 -13.30 -0.08 2.97
N TYR A 61 -11.98 0.02 2.95
CA TYR A 61 -11.22 0.85 2.02
C TYR A 61 -10.59 0.06 0.87
N GLU A 62 -10.90 -1.23 0.74
CA GLU A 62 -10.37 -2.04 -0.36
C GLU A 62 -10.98 -1.62 -1.70
N LYS A 63 -10.15 -1.00 -2.54
CA LYS A 63 -10.53 -0.56 -3.89
C LYS A 63 -9.91 -1.48 -4.94
N PRO A 64 -10.63 -1.84 -6.02
CA PRO A 64 -10.05 -2.60 -7.12
C PRO A 64 -8.97 -1.75 -7.80
N LEU A 65 -7.75 -2.27 -7.83
CA LEU A 65 -6.62 -1.61 -8.48
C LEU A 65 -6.75 -1.69 -10.01
N LYS A 66 -6.32 -0.62 -10.69
CA LYS A 66 -6.18 -0.66 -12.16
C LYS A 66 -4.97 -1.50 -12.55
N TRP A 67 -4.96 -2.01 -13.79
CA TRP A 67 -3.90 -2.92 -14.25
C TRP A 67 -2.49 -2.31 -14.26
N TRP A 68 -2.39 -0.97 -14.24
CA TRP A 68 -1.14 -0.22 -14.18
C TRP A 68 -0.82 0.34 -12.79
N GLU A 69 -1.70 0.16 -11.81
CA GLU A 69 -1.49 0.62 -10.43
C GLU A 69 -0.81 -0.48 -9.61
N ASN A 70 0.09 -0.07 -8.71
CA ASN A 70 0.77 -1.01 -7.81
C ASN A 70 -0.09 -1.25 -6.56
N GLU A 71 -0.08 -2.48 -6.06
CA GLU A 71 -0.75 -2.83 -4.80
C GLU A 71 -0.23 -1.98 -3.64
N HIS A 72 -1.15 -1.50 -2.79
CA HIS A 72 -0.79 -0.70 -1.63
C HIS A 72 -0.10 -1.55 -0.57
N VAL A 73 0.85 -0.94 0.14
CA VAL A 73 1.50 -1.59 1.27
C VAL A 73 0.54 -1.62 2.45
N LYS A 74 0.07 -2.83 2.79
CA LYS A 74 -0.86 -3.10 3.89
C LYS A 74 -0.10 -3.54 5.14
N TYR A 75 -0.46 -2.97 6.29
CA TYR A 75 0.03 -3.41 7.60
C TYR A 75 -1.14 -3.76 8.51
N ALA A 76 -1.07 -4.94 9.13
CA ALA A 76 -2.00 -5.34 10.19
C ALA A 76 -1.36 -5.04 11.55
N ILE A 77 -1.97 -4.16 12.33
CA ILE A 77 -1.50 -3.85 13.68
C ILE A 77 -1.97 -4.95 14.65
N ASN A 78 -1.02 -5.68 15.25
CA ASN A 78 -1.31 -6.74 16.22
C ASN A 78 -1.24 -6.27 17.68
N TYR A 79 -0.67 -5.09 17.96
CA TYR A 79 -0.56 -4.60 19.33
C TYR A 79 -1.94 -4.16 19.86
N LYS A 80 -2.48 -4.88 20.86
CA LYS A 80 -3.89 -4.75 21.31
C LYS A 80 -4.37 -3.30 21.54
N PRO A 81 -3.68 -2.44 22.30
CA PRO A 81 -4.16 -1.08 22.57
C PRO A 81 -4.26 -0.23 21.30
N VAL A 82 -3.29 -0.36 20.40
CA VAL A 82 -3.28 0.39 19.14
C VAL A 82 -4.27 -0.21 18.16
N LYS A 83 -4.39 -1.54 18.12
CA LYS A 83 -5.36 -2.28 17.31
C LYS A 83 -6.78 -1.76 17.57
N SER A 84 -7.23 -1.78 18.82
CA SER A 84 -8.57 -1.31 19.18
C SER A 84 -8.79 0.16 18.82
N ARG A 85 -7.76 1.00 18.98
CA ARG A 85 -7.85 2.41 18.63
C ARG A 85 -7.98 2.65 17.13
N VAL A 86 -7.24 1.90 16.32
CA VAL A 86 -7.30 2.01 14.85
C VAL A 86 -8.62 1.44 14.33
N GLU A 87 -9.10 0.33 14.90
CA GLU A 87 -10.44 -0.21 14.60
C GLU A 87 -11.54 0.79 14.94
N GLU A 88 -11.43 1.53 16.05
CA GLU A 88 -12.39 2.60 16.39
C GLU A 88 -12.34 3.77 15.39
N LEU A 89 -11.15 4.14 14.90
CA LEU A 89 -10.96 5.28 14.02
C LEU A 89 -11.33 4.99 12.55
N MET A 90 -11.09 3.78 12.06
CA MET A 90 -11.22 3.41 10.64
C MET A 90 -12.13 2.20 10.39
N GLY A 91 -12.57 1.51 11.43
CA GLY A 91 -13.38 0.28 11.31
C GLY A 91 -12.57 -1.00 11.06
N SER A 92 -11.26 -0.90 10.80
CA SER A 92 -10.36 -2.04 10.62
C SER A 92 -8.98 -1.74 11.24
N HIS A 93 -8.22 -2.79 11.61
CA HIS A 93 -6.83 -2.65 12.09
C HIS A 93 -5.79 -2.72 10.96
N ILE A 94 -6.26 -2.75 9.71
CA ILE A 94 -5.42 -2.81 8.52
C ILE A 94 -5.20 -1.39 8.02
N ILE A 95 -3.94 -1.02 7.81
CA ILE A 95 -3.52 0.32 7.40
C ILE A 95 -2.89 0.27 6.01
N HIS A 96 -3.38 1.12 5.11
CA HIS A 96 -2.81 1.36 3.79
C HIS A 96 -1.84 2.55 3.84
N LEU A 97 -0.55 2.30 4.06
CA LEU A 97 0.43 3.39 4.22
C LEU A 97 0.69 4.18 2.93
N THR A 98 0.55 3.53 1.79
CA THR A 98 0.82 4.13 0.47
C THR A 98 -0.40 4.77 -0.17
N ASP A 99 -1.59 4.51 0.35
CA ASP A 99 -2.80 5.15 -0.16
C ASP A 99 -2.95 6.53 0.50
N ARG A 100 -2.84 7.57 -0.32
CA ARG A 100 -2.96 8.96 0.11
C ARG A 100 -4.36 9.26 0.64
N GLU A 101 -5.39 8.75 -0.01
CA GLU A 101 -6.78 9.02 0.40
C GLU A 101 -7.03 8.41 1.77
N TYR A 102 -6.66 7.13 1.94
CA TYR A 102 -6.70 6.45 3.23
C TYR A 102 -5.96 7.23 4.32
N MET A 103 -4.70 7.61 4.08
CA MET A 103 -3.89 8.31 5.09
C MET A 103 -4.44 9.71 5.42
N THR A 104 -5.08 10.38 4.46
CA THR A 104 -5.72 11.68 4.70
C THR A 104 -6.92 11.51 5.63
N THR A 105 -7.83 10.58 5.32
CA THR A 105 -8.99 10.26 6.17
C THR A 105 -8.56 9.80 7.56
N PHE A 106 -7.51 8.98 7.65
CA PHE A 106 -6.97 8.50 8.92
C PHE A 106 -6.52 9.65 9.82
N VAL A 107 -5.76 10.61 9.28
CA VAL A 107 -5.31 11.79 10.02
C VAL A 107 -6.47 12.68 10.44
N GLU A 108 -7.48 12.85 9.59
CA GLU A 108 -8.69 13.61 9.90
C GLU A 108 -9.47 12.98 11.07
N ASN A 109 -9.64 11.66 11.05
CA ASN A 109 -10.31 10.94 12.13
C ASN A 109 -9.55 11.04 13.46
N ILE A 110 -8.21 10.92 13.44
CA ILE A 110 -7.37 11.15 14.63
C ILE A 110 -7.61 12.56 15.19
N ARG A 111 -7.57 13.58 14.33
CA ARG A 111 -7.76 14.98 14.75
C ARG A 111 -9.16 15.23 15.31
N LYS A 112 -10.19 14.66 14.67
CA LYS A 112 -11.58 14.77 15.11
C LYS A 112 -11.74 14.15 16.50
N ASN A 113 -11.29 12.92 16.69
CA ASN A 113 -11.40 12.21 17.95
C ASN A 113 -10.67 12.95 19.09
N TYR A 114 -9.46 13.46 18.82
CA TYR A 114 -8.75 14.30 19.78
C TYR A 114 -9.55 15.57 20.16
N ARG A 115 -10.15 16.26 19.19
CA ARG A 115 -10.97 17.46 19.46
C ARG A 115 -12.18 17.12 20.32
N GLU A 116 -12.87 16.03 20.03
CA GLU A 116 -14.03 15.56 20.81
C GLU A 116 -13.63 15.26 22.27
N GLU A 117 -12.50 14.60 22.47
CA GLU A 117 -11.96 14.34 23.80
C GLU A 117 -11.63 15.65 24.54
N GLN A 118 -11.01 16.62 23.87
CA GLN A 118 -10.71 17.93 24.48
C GLN A 118 -11.99 18.70 24.83
N LEU A 119 -13.01 18.65 23.98
CA LEU A 119 -14.31 19.28 24.24
C LEU A 119 -15.00 18.65 25.45
N SER A 120 -15.03 17.32 25.53
CA SER A 120 -15.57 16.60 26.70
C SER A 120 -14.85 16.99 28.00
N ARG A 121 -13.52 17.15 27.95
CA ARG A 121 -12.73 17.60 29.11
C ARG A 121 -13.03 19.06 29.49
N LEU A 122 -13.26 19.94 28.52
CA LEU A 122 -13.67 21.31 28.77
C LEU A 122 -15.07 21.38 29.38
N GLU A 123 -16.00 20.57 28.89
CA GLU A 123 -17.37 20.52 29.38
C GLU A 123 -17.44 20.03 30.83
N LYS A 124 -16.73 18.93 31.16
CA LYS A 124 -16.57 18.45 32.54
C LYS A 124 -15.98 19.51 33.45
N ARG A 125 -14.99 20.29 32.96
CA ARG A 125 -14.42 21.41 33.73
C ARG A 125 -15.44 22.52 33.96
N LYS A 126 -16.24 22.88 32.95
CA LYS A 126 -17.31 23.89 33.09
C LYS A 126 -18.36 23.44 34.10
N GLU A 127 -18.76 22.18 34.06
CA GLU A 127 -19.70 21.59 35.02
C GLU A 127 -19.15 21.62 36.45
N TRP A 128 -17.88 21.22 36.62
CA TRP A 128 -17.18 21.32 37.90
C TRP A 128 -17.12 22.76 38.43
N VAL A 129 -16.75 23.72 37.58
CA VAL A 129 -16.73 25.15 37.95
C VAL A 129 -18.14 25.62 38.36
N LYS A 130 -19.17 25.26 37.59
CA LYS A 130 -20.57 25.60 37.91
C LYS A 130 -21.02 24.99 39.25
N SER A 131 -20.59 23.77 39.54
CA SER A 131 -20.88 23.09 40.80
C SER A 131 -20.20 23.75 42.00
N ILE A 132 -18.99 24.31 41.84
CA ILE A 132 -18.23 24.92 42.93
C ILE A 132 -18.60 26.37 43.16
N PHE A 133 -18.68 27.16 42.08
CA PHE A 133 -18.84 28.62 42.16
C PHE A 133 -20.28 29.08 41.95
N GLY A 134 -21.22 28.16 41.72
CA GLY A 134 -22.58 28.50 41.29
C GLY A 134 -22.61 29.10 39.89
N SER A 135 -23.80 29.46 39.39
CA SER A 135 -23.93 30.14 38.09
C SER A 135 -23.41 31.58 38.18
N PHE A 136 -22.11 31.78 37.98
CA PHE A 136 -21.54 33.11 37.82
C PHE A 136 -21.93 33.67 36.45
N SER A 137 -23.05 34.40 36.41
CA SER A 137 -23.54 35.08 35.21
C SER A 137 -22.76 36.39 35.05
N VAL A 138 -21.82 36.44 34.11
CA VAL A 138 -21.08 37.67 33.74
C VAL A 138 -21.97 38.58 32.88
N LYS A 139 -23.21 38.85 33.34
CA LYS A 139 -24.14 39.79 32.67
C LYS A 139 -24.30 41.11 33.43
N ASP A 140 -23.69 41.25 34.60
CA ASP A 140 -23.84 42.43 35.44
C ASP A 140 -22.56 43.27 35.41
N ASN A 141 -22.29 43.97 34.30
CA ASN A 141 -21.42 45.15 34.23
C ASN A 141 -21.32 45.66 32.78
N ILE A 142 -22.41 46.26 32.29
CA ILE A 142 -22.39 47.32 31.27
C ILE A 142 -23.36 48.39 31.73
#